data_AF-A0A383EBS8-F1
#
_entry.id   AF-A0A383EBS8-F1
#
_cell.length_a   1.000
_cell.length_b   1.000
_cell.length_c   1.000
_cell.angle_alpha   90.00
_cell.angle_beta   90.00
_cell.angle_gamma   90.00
#
_symmetry.space_group_name_H-M   'P 1'
#
loop_
_entity.id
_entity.type
_entity.pdbx_description
1 polymer ?
#
loop_
_entity_poly.entity_id
_entity_poly.type
_entity_poly.pdbx_seq_one_letter_code
_entity_poly.pdbx_strand_id
1 'polypeptide(L)' 'MEKPTLSVLMVTGAYFPEVSGAGLQCRELVRQLQSSVQLTILTTTADPAARMIDKQDGVPVYRVFI' A
#
# COMPACT_ATOMS: atom_id res chain seq x y z
N MET A 1 14.26 0.61 20.04
CA MET A 1 14.20 0.19 18.63
C MET A 1 14.54 1.40 17.79
N GLU A 2 15.60 1.35 16.99
CA GLU A 2 15.88 2.39 16.01
C GLU A 2 14.71 2.48 15.01
N LYS A 3 14.33 3.72 14.66
CA LYS A 3 13.31 3.96 13.64
C LYS A 3 13.84 3.46 12.28
N PRO A 4 13.05 2.75 11.47
CA PRO A 4 13.49 2.37 10.13
C PRO A 4 13.90 3.61 9.33
N THR A 5 15.14 3.64 8.87
CA THR A 5 15.76 4.80 8.19
C THR A 5 15.28 4.96 6.75
N LEU A 6 14.84 3.86 6.12
CA LEU A 6 14.37 3.86 4.74
C LEU A 6 12.84 3.98 4.70
N SER A 7 12.37 5.04 4.05
CA SER A 7 10.96 5.24 3.71
C SER A 7 10.74 4.89 2.24
N VAL A 8 9.77 4.03 1.96
CA VAL A 8 9.47 3.50 0.62
C VAL A 8 8.02 3.80 0.26
N LEU A 9 7.83 4.47 -0.88
CA LEU A 9 6.53 4.63 -1.52
C LEU A 9 6.38 3.58 -2.62
N MET A 10 5.38 2.72 -2.49
CA MET A 10 5.02 1.74 -3.50
C MET A 10 3.84 2.28 -4.30
N VAL A 11 3.97 2.30 -5.63
CA VAL A 11 2.94 2.80 -6.54
C VAL A 11 2.40 1.63 -7.35
N THR A 12 1.09 1.41 -7.33
CA THR A 12 0.42 0.32 -8.07
C THR A 12 -0.95 0.76 -8.57
N GLY A 13 -1.40 0.27 -9.73
CA GLY A 13 -2.71 0.65 -10.29
C GLY A 13 -3.92 0.08 -9.55
N ALA A 14 -3.73 -0.93 -8.72
CA ALA A 14 -4.77 -1.42 -7.82
C ALA A 14 -4.13 -2.08 -6.61
N TYR A 15 -4.75 -1.87 -5.46
CA TYR A 15 -4.39 -2.48 -4.18
C TYR A 15 -5.68 -2.89 -3.46
N PHE A 16 -5.58 -3.71 -2.41
CA PHE A 16 -6.77 -4.24 -1.73
C PHE A 16 -7.78 -3.13 -1.39
N PRO A 17 -9.11 -3.32 -1.61
CA PRO A 17 -9.78 -4.57 -1.99
C PRO A 17 -9.66 -4.96 -3.47
N GLU A 18 -9.24 -4.05 -4.35
CA GLU A 18 -8.99 -4.41 -5.74
C GLU A 18 -7.80 -5.37 -5.86
N VAL A 19 -7.93 -6.39 -6.73
CA VAL A 19 -6.91 -7.41 -6.91
C VAL A 19 -6.19 -7.20 -8.24
N SER A 20 -4.88 -7.04 -8.17
CA SER A 20 -4.00 -7.03 -9.34
C SER A 20 -2.72 -7.82 -9.04
N GLY A 21 -2.02 -8.29 -10.09
CA GLY A 21 -0.74 -8.99 -9.92
C GLY A 21 0.29 -8.13 -9.19
N ALA A 22 0.39 -6.85 -9.56
CA ALA A 22 1.27 -5.88 -8.89
C ALA A 22 0.85 -5.62 -7.44
N GLY A 23 -0.46 -5.48 -7.18
CA GLY A 23 -1.01 -5.32 -5.84
C GLY A 23 -0.67 -6.50 -4.92
N LEU A 24 -0.80 -7.73 -5.41
CA LEU A 24 -0.44 -8.94 -4.65
C LEU A 24 1.06 -8.99 -4.31
N GLN A 25 1.93 -8.67 -5.27
CA GLN A 25 3.37 -8.57 -5.01
C GLN A 25 3.68 -7.47 -3.99
N CYS A 26 3.00 -6.33 -4.08
CA CYS A 26 3.16 -5.25 -3.12
C CYS A 26 2.77 -5.70 -1.70
N ARG A 27 1.68 -6.46 -1.55
CA ARG A 27 1.27 -7.03 -0.25
C ARG A 27 2.30 -7.99 0.31
N GLU A 28 2.91 -8.84 -0.53
CA GLU A 28 3.95 -9.76 -0.06
C GLU A 28 5.22 -9.01 0.39
N LEU A 29 5.61 -7.96 -0.31
CA LEU A 29 6.71 -7.08 0.12
C LEU A 29 6.39 -6.38 1.45
N VAL A 30 5.16 -5.89 1.65
CA VAL A 30 4.72 -5.34 2.94
C VAL A 30 4.86 -6.38 4.04
N ARG A 31 4.35 -7.59 3.81
CA ARG A 31 4.40 -8.68 4.79
C ARG A 31 5.84 -8.99 5.22
N GLN A 32 6.78 -9.01 4.28
CA GLN A 32 8.18 -9.36 4.54
C GLN A 32 9.02 -8.22 5.10
N LEU A 33 8.73 -6.96 4.75
CA LEU A 33 9.63 -5.83 5.00
C LEU A 33 9.12 -4.80 6.03
N GLN A 34 7.85 -4.84 6.44
CA GLN A 34 7.25 -3.85 7.35
C GLN A 34 7.97 -3.69 8.71
N SER A 35 8.72 -4.70 9.16
CA SER A 35 9.52 -4.62 10.40
C SER A 35 10.87 -3.92 10.21
N SER A 36 11.33 -3.77 8.97
CA SER A 36 12.65 -3.28 8.62
C SER A 36 12.64 -1.91 7.94
N VAL A 37 11.54 -1.54 7.27
CA VAL A 37 11.40 -0.28 6.52
C VAL A 37 10.01 0.34 6.71
N GLN A 38 9.90 1.65 6.53
CA GLN A 38 8.60 2.34 6.58
C GLN A 38 7.97 2.32 5.18
N LEU A 39 6.84 1.63 5.04
CA LEU A 39 6.14 1.45 3.77
C LEU A 39 4.89 2.32 3.70
N THR A 40 4.59 2.84 2.52
CA THR A 40 3.34 3.52 2.17
C THR A 40 2.94 3.14 0.76
N ILE A 41 1.64 2.96 0.52
CA ILE A 41 1.09 2.62 -0.78
C ILE A 41 0.35 3.82 -1.38
N LEU A 42 0.63 4.12 -2.64
CA LEU A 42 -0.21 4.98 -3.48
C LEU A 42 -0.82 4.13 -4.60
N THR A 43 -2.13 4.20 -4.75
CA THR A 43 -2.85 3.41 -5.74
C THR A 43 -4.00 4.18 -6.37
N THR A 44 -4.64 3.57 -7.35
CA THR A 44 -5.87 4.08 -7.96
C THR A 44 -7.06 3.20 -7.59
N THR A 45 -8.26 3.77 -7.65
CA THR A 45 -9.53 3.06 -7.42
C THR A 45 -10.58 3.58 -8.38
N ALA A 46 -11.45 2.68 -8.87
CA ALA A 46 -12.64 3.04 -9.62
C ALA A 46 -13.91 2.90 -8.77
N ASP A 47 -13.77 2.53 -7.48
CA ASP A 47 -14.87 2.44 -6.53
C ASP A 47 -15.05 3.79 -5.83
N PRO A 48 -16.15 4.53 -6.10
CA PRO A 48 -16.39 5.82 -5.45
C PRO A 48 -16.70 5.70 -3.96
N ALA A 49 -17.03 4.50 -3.46
CA ALA A 49 -17.22 4.25 -2.04
C ALA A 49 -15.90 3.89 -1.31
N ALA A 50 -14.81 3.68 -2.05
CA ALA A 50 -13.52 3.34 -1.45
C ALA A 50 -12.98 4.51 -0.62
N ARG A 51 -12.33 4.19 0.50
CA ARG A 51 -11.67 5.20 1.33
C ARG A 51 -10.41 5.71 0.63
N MET A 52 -10.34 7.02 0.42
CA MET A 52 -9.18 7.69 -0.19
C MET A 52 -7.91 7.59 0.65
N ILE A 53 -8.05 7.49 1.97
CA ILE A 53 -6.95 7.25 2.91
C ILE A 53 -7.38 6.11 3.83
N ASP A 54 -6.54 5.09 3.93
CA ASP A 54 -6.85 3.88 4.65
C ASP A 54 -5.59 3.21 5.20
N LYS A 55 -5.77 2.10 5.93
CA LYS A 55 -4.67 1.25 6.38
C LYS A 55 -4.93 -0.19 5.98
N GLN A 56 -4.06 -0.76 5.17
CA GLN A 56 -4.13 -2.14 4.71
C GLN A 56 -2.82 -2.86 5.03
N ASP A 57 -2.89 -4.12 5.45
CA ASP A 57 -1.72 -4.92 5.83
C ASP A 57 -0.79 -4.21 6.85
N GLY A 58 -1.35 -3.33 7.68
CA GLY A 58 -0.58 -2.56 8.67
C GLY A 58 0.07 -1.26 8.14
N VAL A 59 -0.05 -0.95 6.84
CA VAL A 59 0.59 0.22 6.20
C VAL A 59 -0.44 1.23 5.66
N PRO A 60 -0.11 2.53 5.62
CA PRO A 60 -0.98 3.53 5.01
C PRO A 60 -1.18 3.29 3.51
N VAL A 61 -2.42 3.42 3.04
CA VAL A 61 -2.80 3.36 1.62
C VAL A 61 -3.52 4.64 1.24
N TYR A 62 -3.01 5.29 0.20
CA TYR A 62 -3.61 6.46 -0.43
C TYR A 62 -4.16 6.04 -1.79
N ARG A 63 -5.42 6.37 -2.05
CA ARG A 63 -6.09 6.07 -3.32
C ARG A 63 -6.35 7.35 -4.09
N VAL A 64 -6.27 7.25 -5.41
CA VAL A 64 -6.71 8.29 -6.35
C VAL A 64 -7.86 7.71 -7.15
N PHE A 65 -9.02 8.37 -7.12
CA PHE A 65 -10.16 7.96 -7.93
C PHE A 65 -9.85 8.22 -9.41
N ILE A 66 -10.09 7.22 -10.27
CA ILE A 66 -9.88 7.29 -11.72
C ILE A 66 -11.13 6.91 -12.50
#